data_AF-U2YE35-F1
#
_entry.id   AF-U2YE35-F1
#
_cell.length_a   1.000
_cell.length_b   1.000
_cell.length_c   1.000
_cell.angle_alpha   90.00
_cell.angle_beta   90.00
_cell.angle_gamma   90.00
#
_symmetry.space_group_name_H-M   'P 1'
#
loop_
_entity.id
_entity.type
_entity.pdbx_description
1 polymer ?
#
loop_
_entity_poly.entity_id
_entity_poly.type
_entity_poly.pdbx_seq_one_letter_code
_entity_poly.pdbx_strand_id
1 'polypeptide(L)'
;GPKADVLKSDIQDLLDSGEVIPETLPSQMTASQAAEANYKGVTEEVETVADGEVIAITDVKDPVFSQKMMGDGFAVEPENGKIYSPVAGTVSSIFPTKHALGLLTDNGLEVLVHIGLDTVSLEGKPFEVHVAEGQKVAAGDLLVTADLEAIKAAGRETSTVVVFTNAQAIRSVTVETFGKVAAKTVVAKVEL
;
A
#
# COMPACT_ATOMS: atom_id res chain seq x y z
N GLY A 1 -9.15 58.67 -36.46
CA GLY A 1 -10.21 57.87 -35.82
C GLY A 1 -9.58 57.06 -34.69
N PRO A 2 -10.08 57.14 -33.45
CA PRO A 2 -9.29 56.89 -32.25
C PRO A 2 -9.50 55.48 -31.72
N LYS A 3 -8.67 54.52 -32.15
CA LYS A 3 -8.56 53.21 -31.47
C LYS A 3 -7.13 52.67 -31.33
N ALA A 4 -6.11 53.41 -31.81
CA ALA A 4 -4.70 53.02 -31.69
C ALA A 4 -3.91 53.85 -30.65
N ASP A 5 -4.48 54.93 -30.13
CA ASP A 5 -3.79 55.86 -29.20
C ASP A 5 -4.05 55.55 -27.72
N VAL A 6 -5.10 54.79 -27.38
CA VAL A 6 -5.45 54.54 -25.97
C VAL A 6 -4.54 53.49 -25.34
N LEU A 7 -3.94 52.58 -26.11
CA LEU A 7 -3.17 51.46 -25.55
C LEU A 7 -1.70 51.79 -25.23
N LYS A 8 -1.20 52.96 -25.61
CA LYS A 8 0.18 53.38 -25.26
C LYS A 8 0.24 54.26 -24.02
N SER A 9 -0.87 54.85 -23.59
CA SER A 9 -0.91 55.75 -22.43
C SER A 9 -0.89 54.99 -21.11
N ASP A 10 -1.60 53.86 -21.00
CA ASP A 10 -1.73 53.11 -19.75
C ASP A 10 -0.47 52.34 -19.33
N ILE A 11 0.49 52.13 -20.23
CA ILE A 11 1.72 51.38 -19.94
C ILE A 11 2.83 52.31 -19.42
N GLN A 12 2.79 53.61 -19.75
CA GLN A 12 3.80 54.57 -19.30
C GLN A 12 3.49 55.16 -17.92
N ASP A 13 2.22 55.15 -17.49
CA ASP A 13 1.80 55.64 -16.16
C ASP A 13 2.20 54.68 -15.03
N LEU A 14 2.31 53.37 -15.32
CA LEU A 14 2.72 52.35 -14.36
C LEU A 14 4.23 52.27 -14.14
N LEU A 15 5.06 52.94 -14.96
CA LEU A 15 6.52 52.90 -14.86
C LEU A 15 7.13 54.07 -14.07
N ASP A 16 6.35 55.10 -13.73
CA ASP A 16 6.85 56.30 -13.01
C ASP A 16 6.39 56.36 -11.54
N SER A 17 5.44 55.52 -11.14
CA SER A 17 5.01 55.41 -9.74
C SER A 17 5.92 54.42 -9.02
N GLY A 18 7.03 54.90 -8.46
CA GLY A 18 7.96 54.16 -7.61
C GLY A 18 7.33 53.60 -6.32
N GLU A 19 6.34 52.73 -6.46
CA GLU A 19 5.68 52.03 -5.37
C GLU A 19 6.44 50.74 -5.06
N VAL A 20 6.82 50.61 -3.80
CA VAL A 20 7.55 49.49 -3.22
C VAL A 20 6.85 48.16 -3.50
N ILE A 21 7.61 47.17 -3.95
CA ILE A 21 7.19 45.78 -4.04
C ILE A 21 6.90 45.29 -2.61
N PRO A 22 5.66 44.91 -2.24
CA PRO A 22 5.45 44.23 -0.98
C PRO A 22 5.97 42.80 -1.10
N GLU A 23 6.93 42.48 -0.24
CA GLU A 23 7.52 41.16 -0.07
C GLU A 23 6.49 40.25 0.62
N THR A 24 5.75 39.47 -0.17
CA THR A 24 5.04 38.29 0.35
C THR A 24 5.14 37.12 -0.64
N LEU A 25 6.18 36.32 -0.48
CA LEU A 25 6.14 34.88 -0.72
C LEU A 25 6.48 34.23 0.63
N PRO A 26 5.63 33.29 1.10
CA PRO A 26 5.97 31.90 0.85
C PRO A 26 4.79 31.03 0.38
N SER A 27 5.11 30.13 -0.56
CA SER A 27 4.64 28.74 -0.57
C SER A 27 3.17 28.47 -0.85
N GLN A 28 2.72 28.74 -2.07
CA GLN A 28 1.70 27.89 -2.70
C GLN A 28 2.40 26.69 -3.34
N MET A 29 2.69 25.69 -2.51
CA MET A 29 2.87 24.33 -3.00
C MET A 29 1.54 23.89 -3.61
N THR A 30 1.57 23.65 -4.90
CA THR A 30 0.69 22.77 -5.69
C THR A 30 -0.31 21.96 -4.86
N ALA A 31 -1.51 22.52 -4.67
CA ALA A 31 -2.70 21.73 -4.42
C ALA A 31 -3.05 21.03 -5.75
N SER A 32 -2.49 19.84 -5.95
CA SER A 32 -2.95 18.94 -7.00
C SER A 32 -4.42 18.63 -6.73
N GLN A 33 -5.23 18.93 -7.73
CA GLN A 33 -6.65 18.68 -7.83
C GLN A 33 -6.92 17.19 -7.56
N ALA A 34 -7.35 16.85 -6.34
CA ALA A 34 -7.90 15.52 -6.06
C ALA A 34 -9.28 15.47 -6.73
N ALA A 35 -9.44 14.57 -7.70
CA ALA A 35 -10.74 14.21 -8.22
C ALA A 35 -11.67 13.84 -7.05
N GLU A 36 -12.96 14.19 -7.16
CA GLU A 36 -14.00 13.78 -6.23
C GLU A 36 -14.17 12.25 -6.30
N ALA A 37 -13.25 11.51 -5.69
CA ALA A 37 -13.39 10.09 -5.50
C ALA A 37 -14.48 9.87 -4.45
N ASN A 38 -15.54 9.18 -4.85
CA ASN A 38 -16.64 8.80 -3.97
C ASN A 38 -16.21 7.58 -3.15
N TYR A 39 -15.48 7.85 -2.08
CA TYR A 39 -15.02 6.86 -1.10
C TYR A 39 -16.20 6.34 -0.26
N LYS A 40 -16.16 5.07 0.14
CA LYS A 40 -17.23 4.42 0.92
C LYS A 40 -17.37 5.00 2.33
N GLY A 41 -16.35 5.68 2.84
CA GLY A 41 -16.33 6.26 4.19
C GLY A 41 -16.24 5.18 5.27
N VAL A 42 -15.65 4.03 4.96
CA VAL A 42 -15.45 2.92 5.89
C VAL A 42 -13.97 2.75 6.19
N THR A 43 -13.65 2.45 7.45
CA THR A 43 -12.28 2.15 7.88
C THR A 43 -12.17 0.67 8.18
N GLU A 44 -11.22 0.00 7.54
CA GLU A 44 -10.90 -1.41 7.75
C GLU A 44 -9.63 -1.52 8.58
N GLU A 45 -9.68 -2.34 9.62
CA GLU A 45 -8.52 -2.71 10.42
C GLU A 45 -7.81 -3.91 9.78
N VAL A 46 -6.49 -3.84 9.72
CA VAL A 46 -5.65 -4.84 9.07
C VAL A 46 -4.64 -5.38 10.08
N GLU A 47 -4.71 -6.69 10.30
CA GLU A 47 -3.84 -7.44 11.19
C GLU A 47 -2.51 -7.81 10.52
N THR A 48 -1.46 -7.98 11.32
CA THR A 48 -0.21 -8.59 10.82
C THR A 48 -0.42 -10.07 10.49
N VAL A 49 0.19 -10.48 9.38
CA VAL A 49 0.06 -11.84 8.82
C VAL A 49 0.93 -12.87 9.52
N ALA A 50 1.92 -12.47 10.33
CA ALA A 50 2.80 -13.39 11.03
C ALA A 50 3.31 -12.77 12.33
N ASP A 51 3.77 -13.63 13.23
CA ASP A 51 4.62 -13.19 14.34
C ASP A 51 5.94 -12.72 13.75
N GLY A 52 6.37 -11.51 14.11
CA GLY A 52 7.64 -10.99 13.61
C GLY A 52 7.74 -9.48 13.62
N GLU A 53 8.64 -8.97 12.78
CA GLU A 53 8.94 -7.54 12.72
C GLU A 53 8.18 -6.89 11.57
N VAL A 54 7.23 -6.00 11.89
CA VAL A 54 6.54 -5.18 10.90
C VAL A 54 7.45 -4.03 10.50
N ILE A 55 7.72 -3.96 9.20
CA ILE A 55 8.55 -2.93 8.57
C ILE A 55 7.70 -2.15 7.56
N ALA A 56 8.13 -0.92 7.24
CA ALA A 56 7.46 -0.16 6.20
C ALA A 56 7.66 -0.84 4.85
N ILE A 57 6.66 -0.72 3.97
CA ILE A 57 6.75 -1.27 2.62
C ILE A 57 7.95 -0.71 1.86
N THR A 58 8.38 0.52 2.18
CA THR A 58 9.54 1.20 1.61
C THR A 58 10.89 0.56 1.98
N ASP A 59 10.95 -0.23 3.04
CA ASP A 59 12.17 -0.92 3.50
C ASP A 59 12.32 -2.33 2.88
N VAL A 60 11.31 -2.80 2.13
CA VAL A 60 11.36 -4.07 1.42
C VAL A 60 12.41 -4.02 0.32
N LYS A 61 13.27 -5.04 0.19
CA LYS A 61 14.37 -5.07 -0.79
C LYS A 61 13.92 -5.50 -2.19
N ASP A 62 12.73 -5.07 -2.58
CA ASP A 62 12.19 -5.26 -3.92
C ASP A 62 11.58 -3.93 -4.39
N PRO A 63 11.97 -3.41 -5.57
CA PRO A 63 11.49 -2.12 -6.07
C PRO A 63 9.97 -2.12 -6.34
N VAL A 64 9.38 -3.23 -6.75
CA VAL A 64 7.93 -3.34 -7.03
C VAL A 64 7.12 -3.02 -5.78
N PHE A 65 7.59 -3.47 -4.61
CA PHE A 65 6.95 -3.21 -3.33
C PHE A 65 7.41 -1.89 -2.70
N SER A 66 8.72 -1.64 -2.62
CA SER A 66 9.25 -0.43 -1.97
C SER A 66 8.88 0.88 -2.66
N GLN A 67 8.65 0.85 -3.97
CA GLN A 67 8.15 2.00 -4.73
C GLN A 67 6.62 2.03 -4.82
N LYS A 68 5.93 1.13 -4.11
CA LYS A 68 4.46 1.03 -4.07
C LYS A 68 3.82 0.87 -5.46
N MET A 69 4.52 0.22 -6.39
CA MET A 69 4.03 0.06 -7.77
C MET A 69 2.78 -0.82 -7.85
N MET A 70 2.64 -1.79 -6.94
CA MET A 70 1.44 -2.63 -6.81
C MET A 70 0.38 -2.07 -5.87
N GLY A 71 0.71 -1.04 -5.09
CA GLY A 71 -0.15 -0.49 -4.04
C GLY A 71 0.61 -0.13 -2.78
N ASP A 72 -0.10 0.50 -1.84
CA ASP A 72 0.43 0.81 -0.50
C ASP A 72 0.24 -0.39 0.44
N GLY A 73 0.93 -0.39 1.59
CA GLY A 73 0.86 -1.48 2.55
C GLY A 73 2.02 -1.52 3.52
N PHE A 74 2.38 -2.72 3.95
CA PHE A 74 3.48 -2.97 4.87
C PHE A 74 4.11 -4.34 4.60
N ALA A 75 5.25 -4.62 5.23
CA ALA A 75 5.83 -5.96 5.20
C ALA A 75 6.14 -6.45 6.61
N VAL A 76 6.31 -7.76 6.73
CA VAL A 76 6.60 -8.45 7.99
C VAL A 76 7.77 -9.38 7.75
N GLU A 77 8.78 -9.32 8.61
CA GLU A 77 9.83 -10.33 8.70
C GLU A 77 9.34 -11.45 9.64
N PRO A 78 8.87 -12.59 9.11
CA PRO A 78 8.24 -13.61 9.93
C PRO A 78 9.28 -14.35 10.79
N GLU A 79 8.95 -14.57 12.06
CA GLU A 79 9.69 -15.43 12.98
C GLU A 79 9.37 -16.91 12.78
N ASN A 80 8.18 -17.22 12.23
CA ASN A 80 7.75 -18.57 11.95
C ASN A 80 7.00 -18.65 10.61
N GLY A 81 6.86 -19.86 10.07
CA GLY A 81 6.27 -20.10 8.76
C GLY A 81 4.76 -19.92 8.66
N LYS A 82 4.04 -19.54 9.72
CA LYS A 82 2.57 -19.48 9.70
C LYS A 82 2.13 -18.10 9.23
N ILE A 83 1.47 -18.07 8.09
CA ILE A 83 0.93 -16.86 7.47
C ILE A 83 -0.59 -16.88 7.64
N TYR A 84 -1.09 -15.86 8.32
CA TYR A 84 -2.49 -15.67 8.69
C TYR A 84 -3.17 -14.62 7.82
N SER A 85 -4.50 -14.65 7.77
CA SER A 85 -5.28 -13.64 7.07
C SER A 85 -5.20 -12.31 7.81
N PRO A 86 -4.80 -11.22 7.14
CA PRO A 86 -4.75 -9.89 7.76
C PRO A 86 -6.14 -9.25 7.90
N VAL A 87 -7.15 -9.77 7.20
CA VAL A 87 -8.52 -9.25 7.17
C VAL A 87 -9.54 -10.39 7.13
N ALA A 88 -10.79 -10.10 7.49
CA ALA A 88 -11.91 -10.97 7.19
C ALA A 88 -12.39 -10.73 5.76
N GLY A 89 -12.70 -11.79 5.01
CA GLY A 89 -13.11 -11.67 3.62
C GLY A 89 -13.20 -13.00 2.90
N THR A 90 -13.09 -12.93 1.57
CA THR A 90 -13.09 -14.10 0.70
C THR A 90 -11.74 -14.21 0.00
N VAL A 91 -11.18 -15.41 -0.06
CA VAL A 91 -9.98 -15.70 -0.86
C VAL A 91 -10.34 -15.53 -2.33
N SER A 92 -9.92 -14.41 -2.93
CA SER A 92 -10.27 -14.05 -4.30
C SER A 92 -9.40 -14.79 -5.31
N SER A 93 -8.15 -15.09 -4.97
CA SER A 93 -7.21 -15.80 -5.85
C SER A 93 -6.10 -16.51 -5.07
N ILE A 94 -5.67 -17.67 -5.54
CA ILE A 94 -4.46 -18.37 -5.05
C ILE A 94 -3.51 -18.53 -6.24
N PHE A 95 -2.31 -17.98 -6.14
CA PHE A 95 -1.37 -18.02 -7.26
C PHE A 95 -0.87 -19.45 -7.51
N PRO A 96 -0.54 -19.84 -8.76
CA PRO A 96 -0.16 -21.22 -9.09
C PRO A 96 1.01 -21.78 -8.28
N THR A 97 1.98 -20.93 -7.95
CA THR A 97 3.15 -21.28 -7.13
C THR A 97 2.93 -21.01 -5.65
N LYS A 98 1.71 -20.71 -5.21
CA LYS A 98 1.25 -20.62 -3.81
C LYS A 98 1.94 -19.58 -2.91
N HIS A 99 2.87 -18.81 -3.47
CA HIS A 99 3.61 -17.76 -2.78
C HIS A 99 2.76 -16.50 -2.53
N ALA A 100 1.62 -16.36 -3.20
CA ALA A 100 0.76 -15.18 -3.06
C ALA A 100 -0.72 -15.57 -3.03
N LEU A 101 -1.49 -14.82 -2.24
CA LEU A 101 -2.93 -14.98 -2.09
C LEU A 101 -3.61 -13.60 -2.15
N GLY A 102 -4.67 -13.52 -2.94
CA GLY A 102 -5.58 -12.40 -2.98
C GLY A 102 -6.75 -12.61 -2.02
N LEU A 103 -7.10 -11.57 -1.29
CA LEU A 103 -8.25 -11.50 -0.39
C LEU A 103 -9.11 -10.30 -0.81
N LEU A 104 -10.42 -10.48 -0.75
CA LEU A 104 -11.41 -9.44 -0.98
C LEU A 104 -12.31 -9.32 0.24
N THR A 105 -12.31 -8.17 0.89
CA THR A 105 -13.20 -7.92 2.03
C THR A 105 -14.62 -7.63 1.56
N ASP A 106 -15.63 -7.79 2.42
CA ASP A 106 -17.02 -7.44 2.09
C ASP A 106 -17.18 -5.94 1.79
N ASN A 107 -16.28 -5.10 2.32
CA ASN A 107 -16.20 -3.67 2.02
C ASN A 107 -15.50 -3.37 0.69
N GLY A 108 -14.93 -4.37 0.02
CA GLY A 108 -14.30 -4.25 -1.29
C GLY A 108 -12.84 -3.83 -1.25
N LEU A 109 -12.14 -3.97 -0.11
CA LEU A 109 -10.69 -3.84 -0.05
C LEU A 109 -10.05 -5.07 -0.70
N GLU A 110 -9.14 -4.86 -1.65
CA GLU A 110 -8.37 -5.93 -2.27
C GLU A 110 -6.99 -6.00 -1.59
N VAL A 111 -6.73 -7.10 -0.89
CA VAL A 111 -5.48 -7.33 -0.16
C VAL A 111 -4.72 -8.46 -0.82
N LEU A 112 -3.45 -8.20 -1.16
CA LEU A 112 -2.50 -9.21 -1.64
C LEU A 112 -1.52 -9.53 -0.53
N VAL A 113 -1.44 -10.80 -0.15
CA VAL A 113 -0.42 -11.33 0.76
C VAL A 113 0.61 -12.05 -0.08
N HIS A 114 1.83 -11.54 -0.14
CA HIS A 114 2.95 -12.07 -0.92
C HIS A 114 4.06 -12.57 0.01
N ILE A 115 4.38 -13.87 -0.05
CA ILE A 115 5.24 -14.56 0.92
C ILE A 115 6.65 -14.73 0.35
N GLY A 116 7.61 -14.01 0.94
CA GLY A 116 8.99 -13.94 0.50
C GLY A 116 9.16 -13.10 -0.77
N LEU A 117 10.41 -12.88 -1.18
CA LEU A 117 10.74 -12.15 -2.42
C LEU A 117 11.32 -13.12 -3.47
N ASP A 118 10.89 -12.97 -4.73
CA ASP A 118 11.24 -13.87 -5.85
C ASP A 118 10.97 -15.37 -5.61
N THR A 119 10.08 -15.71 -4.68
CA THR A 119 9.75 -17.09 -4.29
C THR A 119 8.91 -17.84 -5.32
N VAL A 120 8.40 -17.15 -6.35
CA VAL A 120 7.77 -17.75 -7.54
C VAL A 120 8.67 -18.83 -8.18
N SER A 121 9.99 -18.63 -8.14
CA SER A 121 10.99 -19.55 -8.67
C SER A 121 11.10 -20.88 -7.92
N LEU A 122 10.49 -21.00 -6.74
CA LEU A 122 10.49 -22.22 -5.91
C LEU A 122 9.34 -23.17 -6.26
N GLU A 123 8.54 -22.83 -7.27
CA GLU A 123 7.51 -23.70 -7.87
C GLU A 123 6.47 -24.23 -6.85
N GLY A 124 6.22 -23.48 -5.77
CA GLY A 124 5.27 -23.86 -4.72
C GLY A 124 5.75 -24.93 -3.75
N LYS A 125 6.98 -25.43 -3.88
CA LYS A 125 7.53 -26.48 -2.99
C LYS A 125 7.56 -26.08 -1.50
N PRO A 126 7.93 -24.85 -1.11
CA PRO A 126 8.01 -24.49 0.30
C PRO A 126 6.67 -24.00 0.87
N PHE A 127 5.58 -24.04 0.10
CA PHE A 127 4.30 -23.44 0.49
C PHE A 127 3.18 -24.49 0.58
N GLU A 128 2.65 -24.66 1.78
CA GLU A 128 1.45 -25.45 2.05
C GLU A 128 0.26 -24.52 2.30
N VAL A 129 -0.71 -24.53 1.38
CA VAL A 129 -1.90 -23.68 1.48
C VAL A 129 -3.02 -24.42 2.20
N HIS A 130 -3.65 -23.75 3.17
CA HIS A 130 -4.71 -24.29 4.04
C HIS A 130 -6.12 -23.85 3.64
N VAL A 131 -6.22 -23.00 2.62
CA VAL A 131 -7.48 -22.41 2.14
C VAL A 131 -7.70 -22.68 0.66
N ALA A 132 -8.93 -22.52 0.19
CA ALA A 132 -9.30 -22.64 -1.21
C ALA A 132 -9.77 -21.30 -1.79
N GLU A 133 -9.66 -21.13 -3.10
CA GLU A 133 -10.27 -20.00 -3.80
C GLU A 133 -11.79 -19.98 -3.60
N GLY A 134 -12.34 -18.79 -3.34
CA GLY A 134 -13.75 -18.59 -3.00
C GLY A 134 -14.10 -18.93 -1.54
N GLN A 135 -13.16 -19.41 -0.73
CA GLN A 135 -13.40 -19.66 0.69
C GLN A 135 -13.51 -18.35 1.47
N LYS A 136 -14.47 -18.28 2.40
CA LYS A 136 -14.53 -17.20 3.40
C LYS A 136 -13.55 -17.48 4.55
N VAL A 137 -12.80 -16.45 4.93
CA VAL A 137 -11.81 -16.48 6.02
C VAL A 137 -12.08 -15.32 6.98
N ALA A 138 -11.82 -15.55 8.26
CA ALA A 138 -11.76 -14.50 9.27
C ALA A 138 -10.35 -13.90 9.35
N ALA A 139 -10.24 -12.70 9.93
CA ALA A 139 -8.94 -12.17 10.32
C ALA A 139 -8.28 -13.13 11.32
N GLY A 140 -7.00 -13.42 11.10
CA GLY A 140 -6.23 -14.37 11.90
C GLY A 140 -6.43 -15.86 11.56
N ASP A 141 -7.18 -16.21 10.52
CA ASP A 141 -7.24 -17.58 10.00
C ASP A 141 -5.93 -17.98 9.31
N LEU A 142 -5.51 -19.24 9.44
CA LEU A 142 -4.28 -19.72 8.80
C LEU A 142 -4.48 -19.85 7.29
N LEU A 143 -3.69 -19.13 6.50
CA LEU A 143 -3.73 -19.18 5.04
C LEU A 143 -2.69 -20.14 4.47
N VAL A 144 -1.44 -19.98 4.89
CA VAL A 144 -0.28 -20.72 4.34
C VAL A 144 0.69 -21.06 5.46
N THR A 145 1.27 -22.26 5.37
CA THR A 145 2.51 -22.60 6.07
C THR A 145 3.66 -22.55 5.07
N ALA A 146 4.60 -21.63 5.28
CA ALA A 146 5.81 -21.46 4.49
C ALA A 146 7.02 -22.09 5.20
N ASP A 147 7.80 -22.89 4.47
CA ASP A 147 9.09 -23.38 4.93
C ASP A 147 10.15 -22.28 4.78
N LEU A 148 10.29 -21.46 5.82
CA LEU A 148 11.24 -20.35 5.83
C LEU A 148 12.70 -20.82 5.70
N GLU A 149 13.02 -22.03 6.15
CA GLU A 149 14.37 -22.59 6.04
C GLU A 149 14.67 -22.95 4.58
N ALA A 150 13.72 -23.58 3.88
CA ALA A 150 13.85 -23.87 2.46
C ALA A 150 13.95 -22.59 1.60
N ILE A 151 13.19 -21.54 1.94
CA ILE A 151 13.26 -20.24 1.26
C ILE A 151 14.66 -19.62 1.44
N LYS A 152 15.17 -19.59 2.67
CA LYS A 152 16.52 -19.07 2.98
C LYS A 152 17.62 -19.90 2.32
N ALA A 153 17.49 -21.23 2.33
CA ALA A 153 18.45 -22.14 1.68
C ALA A 153 18.52 -21.94 0.16
N ALA A 154 17.43 -21.49 -0.46
CA ALA A 154 17.38 -21.10 -1.87
C ALA A 154 17.90 -19.67 -2.14
N GLY A 155 18.41 -18.96 -1.13
CA GLY A 155 18.94 -17.60 -1.25
C GLY A 155 17.87 -16.54 -1.47
N ARG A 156 16.64 -16.79 -1.01
CA ARG A 156 15.49 -15.87 -1.14
C ARG A 156 15.17 -15.21 0.19
N GLU A 157 14.55 -14.03 0.12
CA GLU A 157 14.07 -13.33 1.32
C GLU A 157 12.74 -13.90 1.79
N THR A 158 12.54 -13.90 3.11
CA THR A 158 11.33 -14.43 3.77
C THR A 158 10.31 -13.34 4.10
N SER A 159 10.63 -12.08 3.81
CA SER A 159 9.76 -10.92 4.02
C SER A 159 8.40 -11.18 3.38
N THR A 160 7.34 -11.14 4.19
CA THR A 160 5.98 -11.28 3.71
C THR A 160 5.36 -9.90 3.56
N VAL A 161 4.98 -9.54 2.35
CA VAL A 161 4.45 -8.23 2.01
C VAL A 161 2.93 -8.30 1.96
N VAL A 162 2.28 -7.33 2.60
CA VAL A 162 0.84 -7.11 2.56
C VAL A 162 0.60 -5.82 1.78
N VAL A 163 -0.07 -5.93 0.64
CA VAL A 163 -0.31 -4.81 -0.27
C VAL A 163 -1.80 -4.65 -0.55
N PHE A 164 -2.26 -3.41 -0.63
CA PHE A 164 -3.62 -3.09 -1.02
C PHE A 164 -3.65 -2.70 -2.50
N THR A 165 -4.20 -3.56 -3.35
CA THR A 165 -4.02 -3.47 -4.80
C THR A 165 -4.99 -2.53 -5.49
N ASN A 166 -6.06 -2.10 -4.82
CA ASN A 166 -7.11 -1.25 -5.37
C ASN A 166 -7.01 0.20 -4.91
N ALA A 167 -5.87 0.84 -5.17
CA ALA A 167 -5.56 2.22 -4.76
C ALA A 167 -6.66 3.25 -5.08
N GLN A 168 -7.40 3.07 -6.18
CA GLN A 168 -8.51 3.95 -6.57
C GLN A 168 -9.71 3.92 -5.60
N ALA A 169 -9.89 2.82 -4.87
CA ALA A 169 -10.92 2.67 -3.85
C ALA A 169 -10.42 3.05 -2.46
N ILE A 170 -9.13 3.35 -2.31
CA ILE A 170 -8.48 3.61 -1.02
C ILE A 170 -8.25 5.12 -0.90
N ARG A 171 -8.78 5.70 0.17
CA ARG A 171 -8.57 7.09 0.55
C ARG A 171 -7.22 7.28 1.24
N SER A 172 -6.89 6.40 2.17
CA SER A 172 -5.67 6.48 2.98
C SER A 172 -5.29 5.12 3.54
N VAL A 173 -3.99 4.89 3.67
CA VAL A 173 -3.40 3.74 4.37
C VAL A 173 -2.52 4.28 5.49
N THR A 174 -2.81 3.88 6.72
CA THR A 174 -2.03 4.28 7.90
C THR A 174 -1.53 3.03 8.60
N VAL A 175 -0.21 2.87 8.66
CA VAL A 175 0.42 1.81 9.47
C VAL A 175 0.72 2.41 10.84
N GLU A 176 0.03 1.91 11.87
CA GLU A 176 0.08 2.46 13.23
C GLU A 176 1.18 1.82 14.08
N THR A 177 1.59 0.58 13.74
CA THR A 177 2.54 -0.20 14.53
C THR A 177 3.67 -0.74 13.66
N PHE A 178 4.91 -0.49 14.08
CA PHE A 178 6.13 -1.03 13.50
C PHE A 178 6.95 -1.77 14.57
N GLY A 179 7.86 -2.62 14.13
CA GLY A 179 8.71 -3.43 15.00
C GLY A 179 8.06 -4.77 15.36
N LYS A 180 8.52 -5.37 16.46
CA LYS A 180 8.14 -6.73 16.83
C LYS A 180 6.69 -6.80 17.34
N VAL A 181 5.85 -7.56 16.65
CA VAL A 181 4.44 -7.79 16.97
C VAL A 181 4.08 -9.27 16.85
N ALA A 182 3.11 -9.70 17.66
CA ALA A 182 2.52 -11.02 17.53
C ALA A 182 1.55 -11.06 16.35
N ALA A 183 1.41 -12.23 15.72
CA ALA A 183 0.42 -12.46 14.67
C ALA A 183 -0.98 -12.00 15.14
N LYS A 184 -1.84 -11.60 14.20
CA LYS A 184 -3.25 -11.21 14.46
C LYS A 184 -3.41 -9.90 15.25
N THR A 185 -2.34 -9.16 15.46
CA THR A 185 -2.41 -7.81 16.03
C THR A 185 -2.76 -6.82 14.92
N VAL A 186 -3.70 -5.90 15.16
CA VAL A 186 -3.99 -4.80 14.22
C VAL A 186 -2.76 -3.89 14.11
N VAL A 187 -2.26 -3.70 12.89
CA VAL A 187 -1.06 -2.89 12.62
C VAL A 187 -1.32 -1.77 11.64
N ALA A 188 -2.38 -1.85 10.84
CA ALA A 188 -2.74 -0.81 9.88
C ALA A 188 -4.25 -0.57 9.82
N LYS A 189 -4.61 0.64 9.36
CA LYS A 189 -5.97 1.05 9.06
C LYS A 189 -6.03 1.53 7.61
N VAL A 190 -7.05 1.07 6.89
CA VAL A 190 -7.29 1.44 5.50
C VAL A 190 -8.66 2.11 5.41
N GLU A 191 -8.68 3.34 4.93
CA GLU A 191 -9.92 4.08 4.67
C GLU A 191 -10.32 3.89 3.20
N LEU A 192 -11.54 3.43 2.96
CA LEU A 192 -12.13 3.24 1.63
C LEU A 192 -13.17 4.31 1.29
#